data_AF-R7JDA5-F1
#
_entry.id   AF-R7JDA5-F1
#
_cell.length_a   1.000
_cell.length_b   1.000
_cell.length_c   1.000
_cell.angle_alpha   90.00
_cell.angle_beta   90.00
_cell.angle_gamma   90.00
#
_symmetry.space_group_name_H-M   'P 1'
#
loop_
_entity.id
_entity.type
_entity.pdbx_description
1 polymer ?
#
loop_
_entity_poly.entity_id
_entity_poly.type
_entity_poly.pdbx_seq_one_letter_code
_entity_poly.pdbx_strand_id
1 'polypeptide(L)'
;MFSPSKMWNGFKSYIYKNYGENPGSMLVHTGVLGWILSSMAQVYAVVFNNKISKEQKVFLIPQEIADAAVNILSFYTLTSGVKYIGSKLTKTAKLRTSDITDLLKKGGHILEKGQKRVENKVYAGDWNFDITKLDNYNSEIADKFKPFRNGAEVITGLIGSVISSNLVTPIARNKYAAIKQKQALSNMNKPSEKDNTSSVNYDRRISMERYQNLAASKYSSGSLKI
;
A
#
# COMPACT_ATOMS: atom_id res chain seq x y z
N MET A 1 -21.51 -33.55 7.27
CA MET A 1 -21.30 -33.50 8.73
C MET A 1 -20.25 -32.43 9.02
N PHE A 2 -20.67 -31.27 9.53
CA PHE A 2 -19.80 -30.14 9.90
C PHE A 2 -19.01 -30.50 11.17
N SER A 3 -17.67 -30.56 11.08
CA SER A 3 -16.81 -30.81 12.25
C SER A 3 -15.99 -29.57 12.56
N PRO A 4 -16.30 -28.83 13.64
CA PRO A 4 -15.56 -27.63 14.05
C PRO A 4 -14.04 -27.87 14.14
N SER A 5 -13.61 -29.06 14.58
CA SER A 5 -12.20 -29.46 14.65
C SER A 5 -11.52 -29.56 13.27
N LYS A 6 -12.21 -30.06 12.25
CA LYS A 6 -11.67 -30.15 10.88
C LYS A 6 -11.57 -28.76 10.24
N MET A 7 -12.54 -27.88 10.50
CA MET A 7 -12.48 -26.48 10.06
C MET A 7 -11.34 -25.73 10.74
N TRP A 8 -11.16 -25.89 12.05
CA TRP A 8 -10.09 -25.26 12.80
C TRP A 8 -8.69 -25.72 12.37
N ASN A 9 -8.51 -27.02 12.16
CA ASN A 9 -7.25 -27.56 11.65
C ASN A 9 -6.99 -27.10 10.20
N GLY A 10 -8.01 -27.09 9.34
CA GLY A 10 -7.90 -26.54 7.98
C GLY A 10 -7.51 -25.07 7.98
N PHE A 11 -8.12 -24.26 8.84
CA PHE A 11 -7.77 -22.85 9.04
C PHE A 11 -6.33 -22.69 9.52
N LYS A 12 -5.91 -23.42 10.56
CA LYS A 12 -4.51 -23.40 11.04
C LYS A 12 -3.51 -23.74 9.94
N SER A 13 -3.77 -24.81 9.18
CA SER A 13 -2.91 -25.20 8.07
C SER A 13 -2.87 -24.14 6.97
N TYR A 14 -4.00 -23.48 6.69
CA TYR A 14 -4.07 -22.36 5.76
C TYR A 14 -3.23 -21.17 6.23
N ILE A 15 -3.37 -20.76 7.49
CA ILE A 15 -2.60 -19.67 8.09
C ILE A 15 -1.11 -20.02 8.08
N TYR A 16 -0.74 -21.24 8.47
CA TYR A 16 0.65 -21.66 8.49
C TYR A 16 1.29 -21.61 7.09
N LYS A 17 0.64 -22.20 6.09
CA LYS A 17 1.17 -22.23 4.70
C LYS A 17 1.24 -20.85 4.06
N ASN A 18 0.23 -20.00 4.28
CA ASN A 18 0.15 -18.70 3.61
C ASN A 18 0.87 -17.58 4.36
N TYR A 19 1.03 -17.70 5.68
CA TYR A 19 1.52 -16.62 6.55
C TYR A 19 2.69 -17.03 7.45
N GLY A 20 2.75 -18.29 7.90
CA GLY A 20 3.90 -18.82 8.64
C GLY A 20 5.12 -19.03 7.74
N GLU A 21 4.93 -19.64 6.57
CA GLU A 21 6.01 -19.86 5.59
C GLU A 21 6.32 -18.62 4.74
N ASN A 22 5.42 -17.62 4.74
CA ASN A 22 5.53 -16.40 3.95
C ASN A 22 5.15 -15.16 4.78
N PRO A 23 5.97 -14.78 5.78
CA PRO A 23 5.67 -13.66 6.68
C PRO A 23 5.64 -12.31 5.96
N GLY A 24 6.37 -12.16 4.84
CA GLY A 24 6.28 -10.98 4.00
C GLY A 24 4.88 -10.78 3.40
N SER A 25 4.20 -11.86 3.00
CA SER A 25 2.82 -11.78 2.51
C SER A 25 1.81 -11.60 3.64
N MET A 26 2.08 -12.17 4.82
CA MET A 26 1.32 -11.88 6.03
C MET A 26 1.30 -10.38 6.30
N LEU A 27 2.46 -9.73 6.32
CA LEU A 27 2.59 -8.28 6.54
C LEU A 27 1.71 -7.46 5.59
N VAL A 28 1.75 -7.76 4.29
CA VAL A 28 0.93 -7.04 3.30
C VAL A 28 -0.56 -7.26 3.56
N HIS A 29 -0.98 -8.51 3.74
CA HIS A 29 -2.40 -8.83 3.84
C HIS A 29 -3.01 -8.33 5.15
N THR A 30 -2.30 -8.46 6.28
CA THR A 30 -2.77 -7.93 7.55
C THR A 30 -2.79 -6.41 7.55
N GLY A 31 -1.82 -5.76 6.89
CA GLY A 31 -1.83 -4.31 6.67
C GLY A 31 -3.05 -3.86 5.86
N VAL A 32 -3.36 -4.52 4.75
CA VAL A 32 -4.54 -4.24 3.93
C VAL A 32 -5.83 -4.47 4.71
N LEU A 33 -5.93 -5.57 5.46
CA LEU A 33 -7.09 -5.87 6.30
C LEU A 33 -7.29 -4.76 7.36
N GLY A 34 -6.21 -4.30 7.98
CA GLY A 34 -6.24 -3.17 8.91
C GLY A 34 -6.78 -1.90 8.26
N TRP A 35 -6.35 -1.59 7.04
CA TRP A 35 -6.88 -0.46 6.28
C TRP A 35 -8.36 -0.60 5.94
N ILE A 36 -8.81 -1.77 5.50
CA ILE A 36 -10.23 -2.04 5.22
C ILE A 36 -11.07 -1.79 6.47
N LEU A 37 -10.69 -2.38 7.61
CA LEU A 37 -11.42 -2.22 8.87
C LEU A 37 -11.43 -0.77 9.34
N SER A 38 -10.30 -0.07 9.21
CA SER A 38 -10.18 1.36 9.55
C SER A 38 -11.11 2.23 8.70
N SER A 39 -11.11 2.03 7.38
CA SER A 39 -11.98 2.76 6.47
C SER A 39 -13.46 2.44 6.66
N MET A 40 -13.80 1.18 6.96
CA MET A 40 -15.17 0.81 7.35
C MET A 40 -15.62 1.57 8.60
N ALA A 41 -14.76 1.66 9.61
CA ALA A 41 -15.05 2.43 10.83
C ALA A 41 -15.25 3.92 10.54
N GLN A 42 -14.43 4.51 9.66
CA GLN A 42 -14.56 5.91 9.23
C GLN A 42 -15.89 6.17 8.51
N VAL A 43 -16.24 5.32 7.53
CA VAL A 43 -17.53 5.43 6.82
C VAL A 43 -18.70 5.24 7.79
N TYR A 44 -18.64 4.25 8.68
CA TYR A 44 -19.66 4.02 9.70
C TYR A 44 -19.85 5.25 10.60
N ALA A 45 -18.74 5.84 11.07
CA ALA A 45 -18.79 7.05 11.87
C ALA A 45 -19.47 8.21 11.13
N VAL A 46 -19.20 8.41 9.83
CA VAL A 46 -19.88 9.45 9.03
C VAL A 46 -21.37 9.15 8.86
N VAL A 47 -21.74 7.91 8.60
CA VAL A 47 -23.13 7.49 8.38
C VAL A 47 -23.99 7.73 9.64
N PHE A 48 -23.50 7.31 10.81
CA PHE A 48 -24.26 7.35 12.06
C PHE A 48 -24.08 8.64 12.87
N ASN A 49 -23.22 9.56 12.43
CA ASN A 49 -23.07 10.84 13.10
C ASN A 49 -24.24 11.78 12.76
N ASN A 50 -25.05 12.10 13.78
CA ASN A 50 -26.21 12.99 13.68
C ASN A 50 -25.83 14.48 13.57
N LYS A 51 -24.56 14.83 13.85
CA LYS A 51 -24.04 16.19 13.70
C LYS A 51 -23.67 16.54 12.26
N ILE A 52 -23.56 15.55 11.38
CA ILE A 52 -23.28 15.73 9.95
C ILE A 52 -24.61 15.77 9.21
N SER A 53 -24.88 16.83 8.45
CA SER A 53 -26.13 16.96 7.71
C SER A 53 -26.24 15.91 6.60
N LYS A 54 -27.46 15.60 6.16
CA LYS A 54 -27.67 14.62 5.08
C LYS A 54 -26.95 15.04 3.79
N GLU A 55 -26.94 16.34 3.50
CA GLU A 55 -26.26 16.92 2.35
C GLU A 55 -24.75 16.72 2.43
N GLN A 56 -24.15 16.89 3.61
CA GLN A 56 -22.73 16.66 3.82
C GLN A 56 -22.35 15.18 3.68
N LYS A 57 -23.19 14.25 4.14
CA LYS A 57 -22.94 12.80 4.01
C LYS A 57 -22.81 12.35 2.56
N VAL A 58 -23.61 12.91 1.65
CA VAL A 58 -23.56 12.60 0.21
C VAL A 58 -22.19 12.96 -0.41
N PHE A 59 -21.47 13.93 0.15
CA PHE A 59 -20.12 14.28 -0.29
C PHE A 59 -19.02 13.54 0.48
N LEU A 60 -19.18 13.35 1.78
CA LEU A 60 -18.17 12.76 2.65
C LEU A 60 -18.02 11.25 2.43
N ILE A 61 -19.12 10.50 2.36
CA ILE A 61 -19.06 9.04 2.21
C ILE A 61 -18.29 8.62 0.94
N PRO A 62 -18.56 9.18 -0.25
CA PRO A 62 -17.76 8.85 -1.43
C PRO A 62 -16.29 9.29 -1.33
N GLN A 63 -15.99 10.34 -0.57
CA GLN A 63 -14.60 10.78 -0.35
C GLN A 63 -13.86 9.80 0.56
N GLU A 64 -14.45 9.38 1.68
CA GLU A 64 -13.86 8.38 2.59
C GLU A 64 -13.64 7.04 1.88
N ILE A 65 -14.57 6.63 1.00
CA ILE A 65 -14.41 5.42 0.19
C ILE A 65 -13.28 5.56 -0.83
N ALA A 66 -13.20 6.70 -1.53
CA ALA A 66 -12.11 6.94 -2.48
C ALA A 66 -10.75 7.01 -1.77
N ASP A 67 -10.72 7.61 -0.59
CA ASP A 67 -9.55 7.71 0.28
C ASP A 67 -9.05 6.33 0.73
N ALA A 68 -9.98 5.47 1.14
CA ALA A 68 -9.75 4.07 1.46
C ALA A 68 -9.19 3.31 0.26
N ALA A 69 -9.82 3.46 -0.92
CA ALA A 69 -9.40 2.77 -2.13
C ALA A 69 -7.98 3.15 -2.55
N VAL A 70 -7.65 4.43 -2.51
CA VAL A 70 -6.29 4.93 -2.82
C VAL A 70 -5.27 4.34 -1.85
N ASN A 71 -5.57 4.34 -0.55
CA ASN A 71 -4.64 3.84 0.46
C ASN A 71 -4.45 2.32 0.36
N ILE A 72 -5.53 1.54 0.29
CA ILE A 72 -5.46 0.08 0.13
C ILE A 72 -4.71 -0.30 -1.13
N LEU A 73 -5.03 0.32 -2.27
CA LEU A 73 -4.44 -0.04 -3.55
C LEU A 73 -2.96 0.35 -3.61
N SER A 74 -2.62 1.58 -3.19
CA SER A 74 -1.23 2.02 -3.19
C SER A 74 -0.39 1.26 -2.16
N PHE A 75 -0.96 0.91 -1.00
CA PHE A 75 -0.30 0.08 -0.01
C PHE A 75 -0.02 -1.31 -0.56
N TYR A 76 -1.04 -2.00 -1.06
CA TYR A 76 -0.89 -3.36 -1.56
C TYR A 76 0.10 -3.43 -2.73
N THR A 77 -0.04 -2.54 -3.72
CA THR A 77 0.78 -2.57 -4.94
C THR A 77 2.25 -2.24 -4.67
N LEU A 78 2.53 -1.16 -3.93
CA LEU A 78 3.92 -0.77 -3.63
C LEU A 78 4.58 -1.74 -2.66
N THR A 79 3.89 -2.11 -1.58
CA THR A 79 4.44 -3.04 -0.58
C THR A 79 4.72 -4.40 -1.20
N SER A 80 3.80 -4.92 -2.03
CA SER A 80 4.03 -6.18 -2.76
C SER A 80 5.13 -6.06 -3.82
N GLY A 81 5.21 -4.93 -4.51
CA GLY A 81 6.25 -4.67 -5.51
C GLY A 81 7.64 -4.61 -4.91
N VAL A 82 7.82 -3.87 -3.82
CA VAL A 82 9.11 -3.79 -3.11
C VAL A 82 9.47 -5.12 -2.45
N LYS A 83 8.50 -5.83 -1.86
CA LYS A 83 8.67 -7.22 -1.39
C LYS A 83 9.17 -8.12 -2.52
N TYR A 84 8.58 -8.04 -3.71
CA TYR A 84 8.98 -8.84 -4.86
C TYR A 84 10.43 -8.54 -5.28
N ILE A 85 10.87 -7.27 -5.22
CA ILE A 85 12.27 -6.90 -5.46
C ILE A 85 13.18 -7.58 -4.42
N GLY A 86 12.85 -7.54 -3.13
CA GLY A 86 13.61 -8.24 -2.08
C GLY A 86 13.69 -9.75 -2.33
N SER A 87 12.55 -10.36 -2.69
CA SER A 87 12.47 -11.78 -3.06
C SER A 87 13.36 -12.10 -4.27
N LYS A 88 13.34 -11.26 -5.31
CA LYS A 88 14.15 -11.45 -6.51
C LYS A 88 15.63 -11.28 -6.21
N LEU A 89 16.02 -10.29 -5.40
CA LEU A 89 17.41 -10.07 -5.01
C LEU A 89 17.98 -11.23 -4.20
N THR A 90 17.17 -11.82 -3.32
CA THR A 90 17.58 -13.01 -2.55
C THR A 90 17.63 -14.26 -3.42
N LYS A 91 16.63 -14.53 -4.27
CA LYS A 91 16.64 -15.66 -5.21
C LYS A 91 17.80 -15.61 -6.21
N THR A 92 18.13 -14.43 -6.72
CA THR A 92 19.27 -14.23 -7.63
C THR A 92 20.61 -14.24 -6.90
N ALA A 93 20.63 -14.46 -5.59
CA ALA A 93 21.80 -14.39 -4.73
C ALA A 93 22.53 -13.02 -4.78
N LYS A 94 21.91 -11.97 -5.32
CA LYS A 94 22.46 -10.61 -5.29
C LYS A 94 22.51 -10.08 -3.86
N LEU A 95 21.49 -10.41 -3.06
CA LEU A 95 21.46 -10.23 -1.62
C LEU A 95 21.55 -11.61 -0.97
N ARG A 96 22.59 -11.85 -0.17
CA ARG A 96 22.86 -13.14 0.47
C ARG A 96 23.73 -12.98 1.71
N THR A 97 23.71 -13.96 2.59
CA THR A 97 24.60 -14.03 3.76
C THR A 97 25.94 -14.69 3.41
N SER A 98 26.90 -14.65 4.34
CA SER A 98 28.15 -15.41 4.26
C SER A 98 27.89 -16.90 4.07
N ASP A 99 27.01 -17.49 4.88
CA ASP A 99 26.72 -18.92 4.87
C ASP A 99 26.17 -19.37 3.50
N ILE A 100 25.21 -18.61 2.94
CA ILE A 100 24.67 -18.87 1.61
C ILE A 100 25.77 -18.70 0.55
N THR A 101 26.66 -17.73 0.72
CA THR A 101 27.80 -17.54 -0.20
C THR A 101 28.71 -18.75 -0.19
N ASP A 102 29.05 -19.29 0.98
CA ASP A 102 29.96 -20.43 1.10
C ASP A 102 29.33 -21.72 0.56
N LEU A 103 28.03 -21.93 0.78
CA LEU A 103 27.29 -23.03 0.16
C LEU A 103 27.26 -22.92 -1.38
N LEU A 104 27.02 -21.71 -1.91
CA LEU A 104 27.03 -21.48 -3.36
C LEU A 104 28.43 -21.61 -3.97
N LYS A 105 29.49 -21.27 -3.23
CA LYS A 105 30.88 -21.52 -3.63
C LYS A 105 31.18 -23.02 -3.71
N LYS A 106 30.80 -23.80 -2.69
CA LYS A 106 30.95 -25.27 -2.70
C LYS A 106 30.23 -25.92 -3.88
N GLY A 107 29.06 -25.38 -4.27
CA GLY A 107 28.32 -25.80 -5.46
C GLY A 107 28.86 -25.26 -6.79
N GLY A 108 29.93 -24.45 -6.79
CA GLY A 108 30.51 -23.90 -8.00
C GLY A 108 29.63 -22.86 -8.72
N HIS A 109 28.74 -22.17 -7.99
CA HIS A 109 27.84 -21.14 -8.52
C HIS A 109 28.35 -19.71 -8.33
N ILE A 110 29.46 -19.52 -7.61
CA ILE A 110 30.09 -18.21 -7.38
C ILE A 110 31.30 -18.07 -8.31
N LEU A 111 31.40 -16.92 -8.98
CA LEU A 111 32.62 -16.54 -9.71
C LEU A 111 33.63 -15.97 -8.71
N GLU A 112 34.80 -16.58 -8.65
CA GLU A 112 35.91 -16.01 -7.90
C GLU A 112 36.61 -14.90 -8.69
N LYS A 113 37.32 -14.02 -7.96
CA LYS A 113 37.99 -12.86 -8.55
C LYS A 113 39.04 -13.35 -9.58
N GLY A 114 38.85 -12.98 -10.84
CA GLY A 114 39.74 -13.36 -11.94
C GLY A 114 39.29 -14.57 -12.75
N GLN A 115 38.24 -15.28 -12.35
CA GLN A 115 37.66 -16.35 -13.16
C GLN A 115 36.82 -15.78 -14.30
N LYS A 116 37.00 -16.33 -15.50
CA LYS A 116 36.12 -16.04 -16.65
C LYS A 116 34.82 -16.81 -16.51
N ARG A 117 33.73 -16.20 -16.96
CA ARG A 117 32.43 -16.87 -17.07
C ARG A 117 32.54 -18.02 -18.06
N VAL A 118 32.06 -19.19 -17.66
CA VAL A 118 31.86 -20.30 -18.57
C VAL A 118 30.62 -20.01 -19.41
N GLU A 119 30.73 -20.21 -20.70
CA GLU A 119 29.62 -20.05 -21.64
C GLU A 119 28.48 -21.01 -21.26
N ASN A 120 27.23 -20.52 -21.30
CA ASN A 120 26.01 -21.24 -20.88
C ASN A 120 25.85 -21.56 -19.39
N LYS A 121 26.72 -21.05 -18.50
CA LYS A 121 26.55 -21.17 -17.05
C LYS A 121 26.04 -19.87 -16.43
N VAL A 122 24.98 -19.97 -15.61
CA VAL A 122 24.43 -18.84 -14.84
C VAL A 122 25.02 -18.84 -13.44
N TYR A 123 25.46 -17.69 -12.97
CA TYR A 123 26.15 -17.55 -11.69
C TYR A 123 25.32 -16.77 -10.67
N ALA A 124 25.59 -17.01 -9.39
CA ALA A 124 25.03 -16.26 -8.28
C ALA A 124 25.33 -14.76 -8.45
N GLY A 125 24.28 -13.94 -8.40
CA GLY A 125 24.32 -12.51 -8.70
C GLY A 125 23.78 -12.14 -10.08
N ASP A 126 23.55 -13.10 -10.99
CA ASP A 126 22.88 -12.86 -12.26
C ASP A 126 21.37 -12.75 -12.07
N TRP A 127 20.73 -11.87 -12.83
CA TRP A 127 19.26 -11.68 -12.74
C TRP A 127 18.44 -12.91 -13.13
N ASN A 128 19.04 -13.84 -13.88
CA ASN A 128 18.43 -15.10 -14.30
C ASN A 128 18.77 -16.27 -13.36
N PHE A 129 19.64 -16.04 -12.37
CA PHE A 129 19.97 -17.04 -11.37
C PHE A 129 18.81 -17.23 -10.40
N ASP A 130 18.56 -18.47 -9.99
CA ASP A 130 17.56 -18.79 -8.98
C ASP A 130 18.08 -19.90 -8.07
N ILE A 131 18.43 -19.52 -6.83
CA ILE A 131 18.88 -20.45 -5.78
C ILE A 131 17.89 -21.60 -5.58
N THR A 132 16.59 -21.35 -5.75
CA THR A 132 15.56 -22.36 -5.49
C THR A 132 15.46 -23.45 -6.55
N LYS A 133 16.14 -23.27 -7.70
CA LYS A 133 16.17 -24.22 -8.82
C LYS A 133 17.45 -25.07 -8.84
N LEU A 134 18.32 -24.91 -7.86
CA LEU A 134 19.54 -25.72 -7.77
C LEU A 134 19.21 -27.14 -7.31
N ASP A 135 19.86 -28.14 -7.90
CA ASP A 135 19.62 -29.55 -7.57
C ASP A 135 19.92 -29.87 -6.10
N ASN A 136 20.89 -29.18 -5.51
CA ASN A 136 21.27 -29.32 -4.10
C ASN A 136 20.45 -28.43 -3.15
N TYR A 137 19.42 -27.73 -3.63
CA TYR A 137 18.65 -26.79 -2.80
C TYR A 137 18.08 -27.46 -1.53
N ASN A 138 17.59 -28.70 -1.65
CA ASN A 138 16.93 -29.42 -0.54
C ASN A 138 17.89 -30.07 0.48
N SER A 139 19.20 -29.88 0.34
CA SER A 139 20.19 -30.47 1.25
C SER A 139 20.41 -29.61 2.50
N GLU A 140 21.01 -28.44 2.32
CA GLU A 140 21.38 -27.52 3.40
C GLU A 140 21.06 -26.06 3.04
N ILE A 141 20.97 -25.76 1.73
CA ILE A 141 20.71 -24.41 1.22
C ILE A 141 19.32 -23.93 1.64
N ALA A 142 18.29 -24.78 1.53
CA ALA A 142 16.92 -24.39 1.85
C ALA A 142 16.75 -23.92 3.31
N ASP A 143 17.40 -24.56 4.26
CA ASP A 143 17.24 -24.28 5.69
C ASP A 143 17.85 -22.92 6.08
N LYS A 144 18.93 -22.52 5.41
CA LYS A 144 19.54 -21.19 5.60
C LYS A 144 18.89 -20.13 4.72
N PHE A 145 18.49 -20.51 3.50
CA PHE A 145 17.93 -19.59 2.51
C PHE A 145 16.51 -19.15 2.86
N LYS A 146 15.61 -20.07 3.25
CA LYS A 146 14.20 -19.75 3.50
C LYS A 146 14.03 -18.69 4.59
N PRO A 147 14.64 -18.81 5.80
CA PRO A 147 14.50 -17.78 6.83
C PRO A 147 15.08 -16.44 6.40
N PHE A 148 16.24 -16.44 5.75
CA PHE A 148 16.87 -15.23 5.24
C PHE A 148 16.01 -14.52 4.20
N ARG A 149 15.51 -15.26 3.20
CA ARG A 149 14.59 -14.73 2.19
C ARG A 149 13.33 -14.17 2.84
N ASN A 150 12.74 -14.90 3.78
CA ASN A 150 11.55 -14.46 4.49
C ASN A 150 11.79 -13.16 5.26
N GLY A 151 12.94 -13.04 5.94
CA GLY A 151 13.35 -11.80 6.61
C GLY A 151 13.54 -10.64 5.63
N ALA A 152 14.20 -10.88 4.50
CA ALA A 152 14.39 -9.87 3.46
C ALA A 152 13.05 -9.41 2.85
N GLU A 153 12.12 -10.32 2.60
CA GLU A 153 10.76 -10.00 2.13
C GLU A 153 10.00 -9.16 3.16
N VAL A 154 10.14 -9.44 4.46
CA VAL A 154 9.53 -8.62 5.53
C VAL A 154 10.15 -7.22 5.56
N ILE A 155 11.48 -7.09 5.58
CA ILE A 155 12.16 -5.79 5.63
C ILE A 155 11.81 -4.93 4.41
N THR A 156 11.88 -5.52 3.22
CA THR A 156 11.55 -4.81 1.97
C THR A 156 10.06 -4.48 1.89
N GLY A 157 9.19 -5.36 2.37
CA GLY A 157 7.78 -5.07 2.58
C GLY A 157 7.58 -3.86 3.50
N LEU A 158 8.24 -3.82 4.67
CA LEU A 158 8.15 -2.68 5.59
C LEU A 158 8.59 -1.37 4.91
N ILE A 159 9.70 -1.36 4.18
CA ILE A 159 10.15 -0.19 3.41
C ILE A 159 9.07 0.25 2.41
N GLY A 160 8.52 -0.70 1.64
CA GLY A 160 7.44 -0.43 0.70
C GLY A 160 6.21 0.17 1.37
N SER A 161 5.85 -0.32 2.55
CA SER A 161 4.71 0.17 3.33
C SER A 161 4.91 1.61 3.81
N VAL A 162 6.10 1.93 4.34
CA VAL A 162 6.44 3.29 4.80
C VAL A 162 6.40 4.29 3.64
N ILE A 163 6.97 3.93 2.48
CA ILE A 163 6.92 4.77 1.28
C ILE A 163 5.47 4.94 0.81
N SER A 164 4.69 3.87 0.80
CA SER A 164 3.31 3.92 0.35
C SER A 164 2.45 4.83 1.23
N SER A 165 2.48 4.62 2.55
CA SER A 165 1.63 5.33 3.50
C SER A 165 2.04 6.78 3.70
N ASN A 166 3.34 7.10 3.67
CA ASN A 166 3.82 8.45 3.99
C ASN A 166 4.12 9.33 2.76
N LEU A 167 4.30 8.75 1.58
CA LEU A 167 4.61 9.51 0.37
C LEU A 167 3.54 9.36 -0.70
N VAL A 168 3.29 8.13 -1.15
CA VAL A 168 2.43 7.91 -2.32
C VAL A 168 0.96 8.19 -2.00
N THR A 169 0.48 7.73 -0.85
CA THR A 169 -0.89 7.95 -0.41
C THR A 169 -1.22 9.45 -0.31
N PRO A 170 -0.44 10.30 0.39
CA PRO A 170 -0.68 11.75 0.39
C PRO A 170 -0.68 12.39 -1.00
N ILE A 171 0.28 12.02 -1.87
CA ILE A 171 0.34 12.56 -3.25
C ILE A 171 -0.92 12.18 -4.04
N ALA A 172 -1.34 10.92 -3.96
CA ALA A 172 -2.51 10.42 -4.68
C ALA A 172 -3.80 11.07 -4.14
N ARG A 173 -3.94 11.20 -2.82
CA ARG A 173 -5.05 11.91 -2.17
C ARG A 173 -5.12 13.36 -2.61
N ASN A 174 -3.99 14.07 -2.62
CA ASN A 174 -3.93 15.47 -3.04
C ASN A 174 -4.33 15.64 -4.51
N LYS A 175 -3.88 14.75 -5.40
CA LYS A 175 -4.29 14.76 -6.81
C LYS A 175 -5.79 14.50 -6.97
N TYR A 176 -6.33 13.52 -6.25
CA TYR A 176 -7.76 13.23 -6.26
C TYR A 176 -8.60 14.41 -5.77
N ALA A 177 -8.21 15.03 -4.65
CA ALA A 177 -8.86 16.22 -4.11
C ALA A 177 -8.84 17.39 -5.11
N ALA A 178 -7.72 17.63 -5.79
CA ALA A 178 -7.61 18.68 -6.81
C ALA A 178 -8.55 18.43 -8.01
N ILE A 179 -8.68 17.18 -8.47
CA ILE A 179 -9.62 16.81 -9.54
C ILE A 179 -11.07 17.06 -9.09
N LYS A 180 -11.45 16.60 -7.91
CA LYS A 180 -12.78 16.83 -7.32
C LYS A 180 -13.09 18.31 -7.17
N GLN A 181 -12.13 19.10 -6.70
CA GLN A 181 -12.26 20.55 -6.56
C GLN A 181 -12.47 21.21 -7.93
N LYS A 182 -11.69 20.82 -8.95
CA LYS A 182 -11.84 21.32 -10.32
C LYS A 182 -13.20 20.97 -10.91
N GLN A 183 -13.69 19.75 -10.69
CA GLN A 183 -15.02 19.32 -11.12
C GLN A 183 -16.13 20.14 -10.45
N ALA A 184 -16.04 20.36 -9.13
CA ALA A 184 -17.00 21.19 -8.41
C ALA A 184 -17.02 22.64 -8.94
N LEU A 185 -15.85 23.26 -9.15
CA LEU A 185 -15.74 24.60 -9.74
C LEU A 185 -16.30 24.66 -11.17
N SER A 186 -16.06 23.64 -11.99
CA SER A 186 -16.59 23.59 -13.37
C SER A 186 -18.11 23.44 -13.42
N ASN A 187 -18.70 22.73 -12.46
CA ASN A 187 -20.15 22.59 -12.34
C ASN A 187 -20.81 23.86 -11.79
N MET A 188 -20.11 24.66 -10.98
CA MET A 188 -20.55 25.99 -10.54
C MET A 188 -20.45 27.05 -11.66
N ASN A 189 -19.52 26.89 -12.61
CA ASN A 189 -19.33 27.79 -13.74
C ASN A 189 -20.14 27.41 -15.00
N LYS A 190 -20.99 26.37 -14.94
CA LYS A 190 -21.96 26.15 -16.02
C LYS A 190 -22.99 27.29 -15.96
N PRO A 191 -23.17 28.07 -17.04
CA PRO A 191 -24.17 29.11 -17.05
C PRO A 191 -25.54 28.47 -16.80
N SER A 192 -26.25 28.98 -15.81
CA SER A 192 -27.65 28.68 -15.59
C SER A 192 -28.41 29.11 -16.83
N GLU A 193 -28.84 28.19 -17.68
CA GLU A 193 -29.97 28.44 -18.56
C GLU A 193 -31.18 28.66 -17.64
N LYS A 194 -31.56 29.93 -17.50
CA LYS A 194 -32.50 30.55 -16.55
C LYS A 194 -31.78 31.31 -15.43
N ASP A 195 -31.32 32.51 -15.75
CA ASP A 195 -32.06 33.71 -15.35
C ASP A 195 -31.49 34.93 -16.06
N ASN A 196 -32.35 35.59 -16.85
CA ASN A 196 -32.10 36.95 -17.29
C ASN A 196 -32.12 37.87 -16.07
N THR A 197 -31.31 38.93 -16.13
CA THR A 197 -31.21 40.07 -15.20
C THR A 197 -30.50 39.83 -13.86
N SER A 198 -29.17 40.02 -13.88
CA SER A 198 -28.49 41.14 -13.19
C SER A 198 -26.98 40.90 -13.22
N SER A 199 -26.23 41.82 -13.79
CA SER A 199 -24.77 41.79 -13.87
C SER A 199 -24.14 41.80 -12.47
N VAL A 200 -23.76 40.62 -11.96
CA VAL A 200 -22.84 40.52 -10.82
C VAL A 200 -21.44 40.31 -11.37
N ASN A 201 -20.61 41.34 -11.18
CA ASN A 201 -19.21 41.37 -11.58
C ASN A 201 -18.44 40.31 -10.76
N TYR A 202 -18.02 39.23 -11.42
CA TYR A 202 -17.17 38.20 -10.81
C TYR A 202 -15.74 38.70 -10.74
N ASP A 203 -15.44 39.47 -9.70
CA ASP A 203 -14.07 39.86 -9.43
C ASP A 203 -13.24 38.66 -8.95
N ARG A 204 -12.06 38.52 -9.55
CA ARG A 204 -11.21 37.34 -9.55
C ARG A 204 -10.47 37.18 -8.21
N ARG A 205 -10.29 35.92 -7.80
CA ARG A 205 -9.42 35.39 -6.72
C ARG A 205 -9.97 35.59 -5.30
N ILE A 206 -10.52 34.51 -4.74
CA ILE A 206 -10.73 34.40 -3.30
C ILE A 206 -9.34 34.35 -2.64
N SER A 207 -9.01 35.37 -1.84
CA SER A 207 -7.76 35.41 -1.07
C SER A 207 -7.78 34.37 0.05
N MET A 208 -6.60 33.91 0.48
CA MET A 208 -6.46 32.93 1.58
C MET A 208 -7.08 33.44 2.88
N GLU A 209 -7.03 34.76 3.08
CA GLU A 209 -7.65 35.46 4.20
C GLU A 209 -9.18 35.33 4.19
N ARG A 210 -9.82 35.44 3.01
CA ARG A 210 -11.26 35.24 2.86
C ARG A 210 -11.65 33.77 3.04
N TYR A 211 -10.78 32.83 2.68
CA TYR A 211 -10.98 31.40 2.94
C TYR A 211 -10.86 31.07 4.43
N GLN A 212 -9.86 31.63 5.13
CA GLN A 212 -9.70 31.49 6.57
C GLN A 212 -10.88 32.11 7.33
N ASN A 213 -11.39 33.26 6.89
CA ASN A 213 -12.57 33.89 7.49
C ASN A 213 -13.85 33.08 7.27
N LEU A 214 -14.03 32.43 6.11
CA LEU A 214 -15.15 31.52 5.85
C LEU A 214 -15.03 30.20 6.65
N ALA A 215 -13.81 29.71 6.86
CA ALA A 215 -13.56 28.56 7.72
C ALA A 215 -13.81 28.90 9.20
N ALA A 216 -13.39 30.09 9.65
CA ALA A 216 -13.57 30.58 11.01
C ALA A 216 -15.03 30.92 11.33
N SER A 217 -15.77 31.50 10.37
CA SER A 217 -17.20 31.79 10.55
C SER A 217 -18.05 30.52 10.65
N LYS A 218 -17.60 29.41 10.07
CA LYS A 218 -18.23 28.09 10.21
C LYS A 218 -18.12 27.49 11.62
N TYR A 219 -17.20 27.99 12.45
CA TYR A 219 -17.06 27.64 13.86
C TYR A 219 -17.59 28.72 14.83
N SER A 220 -18.05 29.87 14.31
CA SER A 220 -18.46 31.03 15.13
C SER A 220 -19.98 31.23 15.27
N SER A 221 -20.83 30.35 14.70
CA SER A 221 -22.29 30.47 14.89
C SER A 221 -22.83 29.80 16.17
N GLY A 222 -21.95 29.36 17.07
CA GLY A 222 -22.31 28.99 18.43
C GLY A 222 -22.22 30.20 19.35
N SER A 223 -23.29 30.98 19.46
CA SER A 223 -23.47 31.92 20.58
C SER A 223 -23.40 31.13 21.88
N LEU A 224 -22.24 31.14 22.53
CA LEU A 224 -22.14 30.94 23.97
C LEU A 224 -22.77 32.17 24.60
N LYS A 225 -24.05 32.07 24.97
CA LYS A 225 -24.58 32.87 26.07
C LYS A 225 -23.96 32.29 27.35
N ILE A 226 -23.12 33.07 28.00
CA ILE A 226 -22.86 32.95 29.44
C ILE A 226 -24.11 33.46 30.15
#